data_AF-A0A932J1A2-F1
#
_entry.id   AF-A0A932J1A2-F1
#
_cell.length_a   1.000
_cell.length_b   1.000
_cell.length_c   1.000
_cell.angle_alpha   90.00
_cell.angle_beta   90.00
_cell.angle_gamma   90.00
#
_symmetry.space_group_name_H-M   'P 1'
#
loop_
_entity.id
_entity.type
_entity.pdbx_description
1 polymer ?
#
loop_
_entity_poly.entity_id
_entity_poly.type
_entity_poly.pdbx_seq_one_letter_code
_entity_poly.pdbx_strand_id
1 'polypeptide(L)'
;VRNKLKVAAAISNAQAYLRLLAEGQTLDSYLWQHVAGKPIPNHSGARIITTPLSDQISKDLKKRGFKFVGSTIIYAYMQAIGMVQDHELGCDWHHSKHPA
;
A
#
# COMPACT_ATOMS: atom_id res chain seq x y z
N VAL A 1 8.51 5.80 -18.32
CA VAL A 1 9.79 5.47 -17.63
C VAL A 1 10.50 4.34 -18.40
N ARG A 2 11.76 4.51 -18.82
CA ARG A 2 12.53 3.50 -19.59
C ARG A 2 13.64 2.86 -18.74
N ASN A 3 13.26 2.10 -17.71
CA ASN A 3 14.19 1.38 -16.84
C ASN A 3 13.92 -0.13 -16.93
N LYS A 4 14.90 -0.90 -17.39
CA LYS A 4 14.75 -2.36 -17.64
C LYS A 4 14.32 -3.13 -16.39
N LEU A 5 14.87 -2.79 -15.21
CA LEU A 5 14.53 -3.45 -13.95
C LEU A 5 13.08 -3.17 -13.53
N LYS A 6 12.59 -1.94 -13.73
CA LYS A 6 11.19 -1.58 -13.42
C LYS A 6 10.20 -2.28 -14.36
N VAL A 7 10.54 -2.44 -15.64
CA VAL A 7 9.71 -3.19 -16.59
C VAL A 7 9.67 -4.68 -16.22
N ALA A 8 10.83 -5.29 -15.95
CA ALA A 8 10.90 -6.68 -15.51
C ALA A 8 10.14 -6.90 -14.19
N ALA A 9 10.20 -5.95 -13.26
CA ALA A 9 9.48 -6.01 -12.01
C ALA A 9 7.96 -6.05 -12.19
N ALA A 10 7.39 -5.36 -13.19
CA ALA A 10 5.96 -5.44 -13.46
C ALA A 10 5.52 -6.88 -13.81
N ILE A 11 6.32 -7.58 -14.62
CA ILE A 11 6.09 -8.98 -14.99
C ILE A 11 6.21 -9.88 -13.75
N SER A 12 7.29 -9.72 -12.97
CA SER A 12 7.50 -10.50 -11.74
C SER A 12 6.42 -10.25 -10.69
N ASN A 13 5.92 -9.01 -10.57
CA ASN A 13 4.82 -8.66 -9.66
C ASN A 13 3.50 -9.29 -10.11
N ALA A 14 3.21 -9.31 -11.41
CA ALA A 14 2.03 -10.01 -11.94
C ALA A 14 2.10 -11.52 -11.65
N GLN A 15 3.27 -12.15 -11.83
CA GLN A 15 3.48 -13.55 -11.48
C GLN A 15 3.33 -13.80 -9.97
N ALA A 16 3.83 -12.90 -9.13
CA ALA A 16 3.65 -12.98 -7.67
C ALA A 16 2.18 -12.84 -7.26
N TYR A 17 1.44 -11.96 -7.93
CA TYR A 17 0.01 -11.82 -7.73
C TYR A 17 -0.78 -13.09 -8.14
N LEU A 18 -0.45 -13.71 -9.27
CA LEU A 18 -1.08 -14.99 -9.66
C LEU A 18 -0.82 -16.11 -8.65
N ARG A 19 0.36 -16.15 -8.01
CA ARG A 19 0.63 -17.08 -6.90
C ARG A 19 -0.23 -16.79 -5.68
N LEU A 20 -0.38 -15.52 -5.30
CA LEU A 20 -1.28 -15.10 -4.22
C LEU A 20 -2.73 -15.52 -4.51
N LEU A 21 -3.19 -15.36 -5.75
CA LEU A 21 -4.52 -15.83 -6.19
C LEU A 21 -4.67 -17.35 -6.07
N ALA A 22 -3.62 -18.11 -6.41
CA ALA A 22 -3.62 -19.56 -6.24
C ALA A 22 -3.68 -19.99 -4.76
N GLU A 23 -3.23 -19.14 -3.84
CA GLU A 23 -3.41 -19.30 -2.38
C GLU A 23 -4.82 -18.89 -1.89
N GLY A 24 -5.70 -18.44 -2.80
CA GLY A 24 -7.06 -18.00 -2.48
C GLY A 24 -7.15 -16.56 -2.00
N GLN A 25 -6.11 -15.74 -2.19
CA GLN A 25 -6.11 -14.33 -1.79
C GLN A 25 -5.95 -13.40 -3.00
N THR A 26 -6.70 -12.30 -2.99
CA THR A 26 -6.44 -11.16 -3.88
C THR A 26 -5.47 -10.17 -3.20
N LEU A 27 -4.91 -9.23 -3.96
CA LEU A 27 -4.01 -8.23 -3.39
C LEU A 27 -4.78 -7.25 -2.51
N ASP A 28 -6.01 -6.88 -2.88
CA ASP A 28 -6.88 -6.04 -2.08
C ASP A 28 -7.24 -6.70 -0.74
N SER A 29 -7.74 -7.94 -0.76
CA SER A 29 -8.11 -8.66 0.46
C SER A 29 -6.91 -8.85 1.39
N TYR A 30 -5.75 -9.20 0.83
CA TYR A 30 -4.50 -9.29 1.58
C TYR A 30 -4.12 -7.97 2.25
N LEU A 31 -4.12 -6.84 1.50
CA LEU A 31 -3.71 -5.55 2.04
C LEU A 31 -4.70 -5.02 3.08
N TRP A 32 -6.00 -5.06 2.78
CA TRP A 32 -7.04 -4.50 3.65
C TRP A 32 -7.27 -5.28 4.95
N GLN A 33 -6.88 -6.55 5.01
CA GLN A 33 -6.86 -7.32 6.26
C GLN A 33 -5.94 -6.70 7.32
N HIS A 34 -4.83 -6.07 6.91
CA HIS A 34 -3.91 -5.41 7.84
C HIS A 34 -4.52 -4.21 8.58
N VAL A 35 -5.60 -3.64 8.05
CA VAL A 35 -6.29 -2.48 8.63
C VAL A 35 -7.74 -2.82 9.01
N ALA A 36 -8.08 -4.11 9.09
CA ALA A 36 -9.42 -4.61 9.39
C ALA A 36 -10.53 -3.94 8.54
N GLY A 37 -10.22 -3.67 7.26
CA GLY A 37 -11.16 -3.03 6.33
C GLY A 37 -11.44 -1.54 6.58
N LYS A 38 -10.75 -0.88 7.52
CA LYS A 38 -10.98 0.52 7.88
C LYS A 38 -9.73 1.37 7.62
N PRO A 39 -9.86 2.54 6.97
CA PRO A 39 -8.75 3.48 6.81
C PRO A 39 -8.16 3.90 8.16
N ILE A 40 -6.83 4.04 8.23
CA ILE A 40 -6.12 4.58 9.40
C ILE A 40 -6.04 6.11 9.26
N PRO A 41 -6.68 6.89 10.14
CA PRO A 41 -6.56 8.34 10.11
C PRO A 41 -5.21 8.81 10.67
N ASN A 42 -4.55 9.73 9.96
CA ASN A 42 -3.41 10.46 10.49
C ASN A 42 -3.88 11.78 11.13
N HIS A 43 -3.95 11.78 12.47
CA HIS A 43 -4.37 12.95 13.23
C HIS A 43 -3.24 13.97 13.48
N SER A 44 -1.99 13.61 13.20
CA SER A 44 -0.84 14.44 13.54
C SER A 44 -0.61 15.60 12.57
N GLY A 45 -1.17 15.52 11.36
CA GLY A 45 -0.86 16.44 10.26
C GLY A 45 0.58 16.32 9.73
N ALA A 46 1.39 15.41 10.28
CA ALA A 46 2.75 15.19 9.83
C ALA A 46 2.75 14.42 8.49
N ARG A 47 3.71 14.76 7.62
CA ARG A 47 3.98 14.01 6.39
C ARG A 47 4.77 12.74 6.71
N ILE A 48 4.04 11.66 6.93
CA ILE A 48 4.62 10.34 7.17
C ILE A 48 5.09 9.76 5.82
N ILE A 49 6.24 9.10 5.81
CA ILE A 49 6.80 8.46 4.61
C ILE A 49 6.96 6.94 4.76
N THR A 50 6.91 6.44 5.98
CA THR A 50 6.96 5.02 6.36
C THR A 50 6.31 4.84 7.72
N THR A 51 5.77 3.65 7.99
CA THR A 51 5.28 3.21 9.29
C THR A 51 5.75 1.79 9.59
N PRO A 52 5.71 1.33 10.85
CA PRO A 52 5.94 -0.07 11.17
C PRO A 52 5.05 -1.03 10.35
N LEU A 53 3.83 -0.59 10.04
CA LEU A 53 2.92 -1.36 9.18
C LEU A 53 3.41 -1.43 7.73
N SER A 54 3.85 -0.32 7.13
CA SER A 54 4.40 -0.36 5.77
C SER A 54 5.70 -1.16 5.70
N ASP A 55 6.51 -1.15 6.76
CA ASP A 55 7.72 -1.98 6.87
C ASP A 55 7.37 -3.47 6.85
N GLN A 56 6.36 -3.86 7.64
CA GLN A 56 5.86 -5.23 7.70
C GLN A 56 5.33 -5.70 6.34
N ILE A 57 4.45 -4.91 5.71
CA ILE A 57 3.88 -5.24 4.39
C ILE A 57 4.98 -5.31 3.32
N SER A 58 5.93 -4.36 3.30
CA SER A 58 7.08 -4.38 2.39
C SER A 58 7.90 -5.66 2.55
N LYS A 59 8.18 -6.08 3.80
CA LYS A 59 8.96 -7.29 4.07
C LYS A 59 8.22 -8.53 3.59
N ASP A 60 6.91 -8.62 3.79
CA ASP A 60 6.12 -9.78 3.38
C ASP A 60 5.96 -9.86 1.85
N LEU A 61 5.63 -8.76 1.19
CA LEU A 61 5.53 -8.71 -0.28
C LEU A 61 6.88 -9.07 -0.94
N LYS A 62 8.00 -8.64 -0.37
CA LYS A 62 9.34 -9.07 -0.84
C LYS A 62 9.52 -10.59 -0.74
N LYS A 63 9.09 -11.21 0.37
CA LYS A 63 9.15 -12.68 0.54
C LYS A 63 8.28 -13.41 -0.49
N ARG A 64 7.12 -12.85 -0.83
CA ARG A 64 6.20 -13.37 -1.87
C ARG A 64 6.71 -13.16 -3.31
N GLY A 65 7.85 -12.49 -3.46
CA GLY A 65 8.53 -12.29 -4.75
C GLY A 65 8.17 -10.99 -5.46
N PHE A 66 7.38 -10.11 -4.84
CA PHE A 66 7.17 -8.76 -5.37
C PHE A 66 8.49 -7.97 -5.34
N LYS A 67 8.64 -7.07 -6.31
CA LYS A 67 9.81 -6.23 -6.57
C LYS A 67 9.39 -4.76 -6.58
N PHE A 68 10.32 -3.88 -6.23
CA PHE A 68 10.09 -2.44 -6.05
C PHE A 68 8.99 -2.13 -5.01
N VAL A 69 8.94 -2.92 -3.94
CA VAL A 69 8.00 -2.80 -2.82
C VAL A 69 8.75 -2.42 -1.54
N GLY A 70 9.56 -1.36 -1.59
CA GLY A 70 10.21 -0.80 -0.40
C GLY A 70 9.17 -0.13 0.52
N SER A 71 9.47 0.01 1.81
CA SER A 71 8.51 0.54 2.80
C SER A 71 7.92 1.89 2.40
N THR A 72 8.75 2.82 1.90
CA THR A 72 8.26 4.12 1.39
C THR A 72 7.31 3.98 0.21
N ILE A 73 7.57 3.04 -0.70
CA ILE A 73 6.68 2.76 -1.84
C ILE A 73 5.37 2.16 -1.34
N ILE A 74 5.43 1.26 -0.37
CA ILE A 74 4.24 0.63 0.22
C ILE A 74 3.42 1.65 1.01
N TYR A 75 4.04 2.52 1.79
CA TYR A 75 3.31 3.57 2.48
C TYR A 75 2.63 4.53 1.50
N ALA A 76 3.35 4.96 0.47
CA ALA A 76 2.77 5.77 -0.61
C ALA A 76 1.60 5.05 -1.32
N TYR A 77 1.71 3.74 -1.52
CA TYR A 77 0.62 2.94 -2.08
C TYR A 77 -0.58 2.87 -1.14
N MET A 78 -0.36 2.64 0.17
CA MET A 78 -1.41 2.64 1.20
C MET A 78 -2.17 3.97 1.26
N GLN A 79 -1.46 5.11 1.16
CA GLN A 79 -2.06 6.43 1.03
C GLN A 79 -2.93 6.50 -0.24
N ALA A 80 -2.36 6.12 -1.39
CA ALA A 80 -3.02 6.24 -2.69
C ALA A 80 -4.29 5.38 -2.82
N ILE A 81 -4.35 4.22 -2.18
CA ILE A 81 -5.52 3.33 -2.20
C ILE A 81 -6.48 3.55 -1.02
N GLY A 82 -6.22 4.55 -0.17
CA GLY A 82 -7.12 4.92 0.93
C GLY A 82 -7.03 4.03 2.18
N MET A 83 -6.02 3.17 2.31
CA MET A 83 -5.76 2.45 3.56
C MET A 83 -5.33 3.40 4.69
N VAL A 84 -4.72 4.52 4.33
CA VAL A 84 -4.38 5.60 5.26
C VAL A 84 -5.03 6.89 4.77
N GLN A 85 -5.68 7.59 5.69
CA GLN A 85 -6.18 8.93 5.45
C GLN A 85 -5.12 9.95 5.89
N ASP A 86 -4.33 10.39 4.91
CA ASP A 86 -3.20 11.31 5.05
C ASP A 86 -3.45 12.68 4.39
N HIS A 87 -4.69 12.97 3.95
CA HIS A 87 -5.04 14.32 3.53
C HIS A 87 -4.72 15.32 4.66
N GLU A 88 -4.17 16.47 4.30
CA GLU A 88 -3.89 17.54 5.27
C GLU A 88 -5.21 18.04 5.89
N LEU A 89 -5.21 18.50 7.15
CA LEU A 89 -6.42 18.91 7.87
C LEU A 89 -7.23 20.00 7.16
N GLY A 90 -6.55 20.88 6.42
CA GLY A 90 -7.18 21.94 5.61
C GLY A 90 -7.71 21.47 4.26
N CYS A 91 -7.33 20.27 3.79
CA CYS A 91 -7.71 19.74 2.49
C CYS A 91 -9.23 19.55 2.41
N ASP A 92 -9.84 19.87 1.26
CA ASP A 92 -11.27 19.66 1.06
C ASP A 92 -11.64 18.19 1.02
N TRP A 93 -10.72 17.33 0.59
CA TRP A 93 -10.91 15.88 0.53
C TRP A 93 -10.59 15.14 1.84
N HIS A 94 -10.41 15.88 2.95
CA HIS A 94 -10.21 15.26 4.25
C HIS A 94 -11.48 14.51 4.69
N HIS A 95 -11.37 13.25 5.15
CA HIS A 95 -12.54 12.41 5.47
C HIS A 95 -13.49 13.02 6.51
N SER A 96 -13.03 13.89 7.41
CA SER A 96 -13.94 14.58 8.34
C SER A 96 -14.95 15.49 7.62
N LYS A 97 -14.65 15.92 6.40
CA LYS A 97 -15.54 16.71 5.54
C LYS A 97 -16.41 15.82 4.63
N HIS A 98 -15.98 14.57 4.39
CA HIS A 98 -16.64 13.59 3.52
C HIS A 98 -16.62 12.19 4.17
N PRO A 99 -17.42 11.94 5.22
CA PRO A 99 -17.54 10.61 5.79
C PRO A 99 -18.19 9.67 4.77
N ALA A 100 -17.61 8.47 4.61
CA ALA A 100 -18.13 7.40 3.77
C ALA A 100 -19.42 6.78 4.33
#